data_AF-A0A2Z7C746-F1
#
_entry.id   AF-A0A2Z7C746-F1
#
_cell.length_a   1.000
_cell.length_b   1.000
_cell.length_c   1.000
_cell.angle_alpha   90.00
_cell.angle_beta   90.00
_cell.angle_gamma   90.00
#
_symmetry.space_group_name_H-M   'P 1'
#
loop_
_entity.id
_entity.type
_entity.pdbx_description
1 polymer ?
#
loop_
_entity_poly.entity_id
_entity_poly.type
_entity_poly.pdbx_seq_one_letter_code
_entity_poly.pdbx_strand_id
1 'polypeptide(L)'
;WWNSENSLVTAWLINSMEPSIGKTFLFLPTAREVWDAIRETYSDLENSSQMFDLKTRLWRSRQGEKTVIEYYNEMKGLWQELDLCYDDKWECKHDSLNISSVWKVTECMCSWQA
;
A
#
# COMPACT_ATOMS: atom_id res chain seq x y z
N TRP A 1 -32.96 7.15 -19.74
CA TRP A 1 -31.90 6.21 -20.14
C TRP A 1 -30.73 6.27 -19.15
N TRP A 2 -29.85 7.27 -19.20
CA TRP A 2 -28.69 7.38 -18.28
C TRP A 2 -29.02 7.25 -16.77
N ASN A 3 -30.04 7.96 -16.28
CA ASN A 3 -30.40 7.92 -14.86
C ASN A 3 -30.87 6.54 -14.38
N SER A 4 -31.54 5.78 -15.26
CA SER A 4 -32.04 4.43 -14.91
C SER A 4 -30.89 3.43 -14.78
N GLU A 5 -29.94 3.48 -15.73
CA GLU A 5 -28.74 2.63 -15.68
C GLU A 5 -27.86 2.96 -14.47
N ASN A 6 -27.67 4.25 -14.19
CA ASN A 6 -26.91 4.71 -13.02
C ASN A 6 -27.55 4.23 -11.70
N SER A 7 -28.88 4.32 -11.57
CA SER A 7 -29.59 3.80 -10.39
C SER A 7 -29.49 2.28 -10.26
N LEU A 8 -29.53 1.54 -11.38
CA LEU A 8 -29.40 0.08 -11.38
C LEU A 8 -27.99 -0.35 -10.92
N VAL A 9 -26.94 0.26 -11.47
CA VAL A 9 -25.56 -0.05 -11.09
C VAL A 9 -25.30 0.32 -9.62
N THR A 10 -25.84 1.45 -9.16
CA THR A 10 -25.76 1.85 -7.74
C THR A 10 -26.43 0.83 -6.83
N ALA A 11 -27.62 0.35 -7.20
CA ALA A 11 -28.32 -0.67 -6.44
C ALA A 11 -27.54 -1.99 -6.41
N TRP A 12 -26.92 -2.40 -7.52
CA TRP A 12 -26.07 -3.60 -7.53
C TRP A 12 -24.85 -3.46 -6.63
N LEU A 13 -24.15 -2.33 -6.69
CA LEU A 13 -22.99 -2.05 -5.83
C LEU A 13 -23.39 -2.09 -4.35
N ILE A 14 -24.45 -1.38 -3.95
CA ILE A 14 -24.89 -1.32 -2.55
C ILE A 14 -25.41 -2.68 -2.06
N ASN A 15 -26.18 -3.40 -2.88
CA ASN A 15 -26.74 -4.71 -2.49
C ASN A 15 -25.70 -5.83 -2.47
N SER A 16 -24.54 -5.65 -3.13
CA SER A 16 -23.42 -6.60 -3.06
C SER A 16 -22.61 -6.51 -1.76
N MET A 17 -22.86 -5.49 -0.93
CA MET A 17 -22.12 -5.23 0.30
C MET A 17 -22.86 -5.68 1.54
N GLU A 18 -22.13 -5.82 2.64
CA GLU A 18 -22.76 -5.97 3.94
C GLU A 18 -23.58 -4.70 4.28
N PRO A 19 -24.81 -4.81 4.82
CA PRO A 19 -25.67 -3.65 5.04
C PRO A 19 -25.09 -2.55 5.92
N SER A 20 -24.13 -2.87 6.80
CA SER A 20 -23.38 -1.90 7.60
C SER A 20 -22.47 -1.01 6.74
N ILE A 21 -21.86 -1.58 5.71
CA ILE A 21 -20.96 -0.91 4.75
C ILE A 21 -21.79 -0.20 3.66
N GLY A 22 -22.78 -0.88 3.08
CA GLY A 22 -23.59 -0.29 1.99
C GLY A 22 -24.33 1.01 2.40
N LYS A 23 -24.68 1.15 3.69
CA LYS A 23 -25.33 2.36 4.23
C LYS A 23 -24.48 3.63 4.11
N THR A 24 -23.14 3.52 4.12
CA THR A 24 -22.28 4.72 4.02
C THR A 24 -22.26 5.32 2.62
N PHE A 25 -22.68 4.57 1.60
CA PHE A 25 -22.66 4.99 0.20
C PHE A 25 -24.05 5.34 -0.37
N LEU A 26 -25.12 5.13 0.41
CA LEU A 26 -26.52 5.26 -0.03
C LEU A 26 -26.92 6.68 -0.47
N PHE A 27 -26.18 7.70 0.00
CA PHE A 27 -26.46 9.10 -0.30
C PHE A 27 -25.67 9.64 -1.50
N LEU A 28 -24.85 8.81 -2.15
CA LEU A 28 -24.07 9.23 -3.31
C LEU A 28 -24.96 9.22 -4.57
N PRO A 29 -25.03 10.34 -5.33
CA PRO A 29 -25.96 10.54 -6.43
C PRO A 29 -25.63 9.73 -7.68
N THR A 30 -24.37 9.29 -7.87
CA THR A 30 -23.94 8.57 -9.07
C THR A 30 -23.23 7.26 -8.74
N ALA A 31 -23.42 6.26 -9.58
CA ALA A 31 -22.72 4.97 -9.49
C ALA A 31 -21.20 5.15 -9.56
N ARG A 32 -20.74 6.17 -10.29
CA ARG A 32 -19.33 6.56 -10.34
C ARG A 32 -18.83 7.04 -8.98
N GLU A 33 -19.56 7.93 -8.32
CA GLU A 33 -19.18 8.41 -6.99
C GLU A 33 -19.19 7.29 -5.96
N VAL A 34 -20.18 6.38 -6.02
CA VAL A 34 -20.21 5.16 -5.21
C VAL A 34 -18.96 4.33 -5.44
N TRP A 35 -18.63 4.02 -6.70
CA TRP A 35 -17.47 3.23 -7.07
C TRP A 35 -16.13 3.89 -6.68
N ASP A 36 -15.99 5.19 -6.88
CA ASP A 36 -14.78 5.94 -6.53
C ASP A 36 -14.61 5.99 -5.00
N ALA A 37 -15.68 6.20 -4.23
CA ALA A 37 -15.64 6.18 -2.77
C ALA A 37 -15.32 4.78 -2.20
N ILE A 38 -15.86 3.72 -2.80
CA ILE A 38 -15.51 2.33 -2.46
C ILE A 38 -14.03 2.10 -2.72
N ARG A 39 -13.52 2.53 -3.88
CA ARG A 39 -12.11 2.39 -4.24
C ARG A 39 -11.21 3.18 -3.30
N GLU A 40 -11.56 4.41 -2.94
CA GLU A 40 -10.76 5.20 -2.01
C GLU A 40 -10.76 4.59 -0.59
N THR A 41 -11.90 4.06 -0.16
CA THR A 41 -12.04 3.50 1.19
C THR A 41 -11.38 2.12 1.31
N TYR A 42 -11.43 1.32 0.25
CA TYR A 42 -11.09 -0.11 0.32
C TYR A 42 -10.06 -0.57 -0.71
N SER A 43 -9.69 0.23 -1.72
CA SER A 43 -8.57 -0.09 -2.60
C SER A 43 -7.27 0.45 -2.01
N ASP A 44 -6.27 -0.42 -1.95
CA ASP A 44 -4.89 -0.19 -1.54
C ASP A 44 -4.64 0.33 -0.10
N LEU A 45 -5.68 0.49 0.74
CA LEU A 45 -5.47 0.88 2.14
C LEU A 45 -4.67 -0.18 2.90
N GLU A 46 -4.80 -1.45 2.53
CA GLU A 46 -4.00 -2.55 3.07
C GLU A 46 -2.50 -2.34 2.79
N ASN A 47 -2.11 -2.05 1.55
CA ASN A 47 -0.70 -1.80 1.20
C ASN A 47 -0.15 -0.53 1.87
N SER A 48 -0.96 0.52 2.01
CA SER A 48 -0.50 1.77 2.64
C SER A 48 -0.29 1.63 4.16
N SER A 49 -1.20 0.94 4.85
CA SER A 49 -1.10 0.69 6.29
C SER A 49 -0.01 -0.34 6.61
N GLN A 50 0.09 -1.42 5.84
CA GLN A 50 1.17 -2.40 5.93
C GLN A 50 2.54 -1.76 5.67
N MET A 51 2.66 -0.93 4.64
CA MET A 51 3.90 -0.21 4.35
C MET A 51 4.27 0.79 5.45
N PHE A 52 3.30 1.49 6.03
CA PHE A 52 3.55 2.37 7.16
C PHE A 52 4.06 1.60 8.39
N ASP A 53 3.47 0.44 8.69
CA ASP A 53 3.92 -0.43 9.77
C ASP A 53 5.34 -0.96 9.52
N LEU A 54 5.62 -1.47 8.31
CA LEU A 54 6.95 -1.94 7.91
C LEU A 54 8.02 -0.85 8.01
N LYS A 55 7.72 0.37 7.53
CA LYS A 55 8.62 1.54 7.67
C LYS A 55 8.86 1.88 9.13
N THR A 56 7.81 1.79 9.96
CA THR A 56 7.91 2.04 11.40
C THR A 56 8.77 0.99 12.09
N ARG A 57 8.59 -0.31 11.76
CA ARG A 57 9.40 -1.43 12.27
C ARG A 57 10.87 -1.26 11.87
N LEU A 58 11.15 -0.91 10.61
CA LEU A 58 12.50 -0.59 10.14
C LEU A 58 13.13 0.57 10.90
N TRP A 59 12.41 1.68 11.06
CA TRP A 59 12.90 2.87 11.75
C TRP A 59 13.18 2.63 13.24
N ARG A 60 12.35 1.78 13.89
CA ARG A 60 12.53 1.38 15.29
C ARG A 60 13.57 0.28 15.46
N SER A 61 13.97 -0.41 14.39
CA SER A 61 14.89 -1.53 14.46
C SER A 61 16.27 -1.07 14.88
N ARG A 62 16.77 -1.67 15.97
CA ARG A 62 18.11 -1.43 16.53
C ARG A 62 18.70 -2.78 16.88
N GLN A 63 20.02 -2.91 16.71
CA GLN A 63 20.72 -4.16 17.00
C GLN A 63 20.49 -4.65 18.44
N GLY A 64 20.62 -3.77 19.43
CA GLY A 64 20.41 -4.12 20.84
C GLY A 64 21.34 -5.25 21.28
N GLU A 65 20.79 -6.28 21.91
CA GLU A 65 21.51 -7.48 22.35
C GLU A 65 21.65 -8.56 21.25
N LYS A 66 21.07 -8.34 20.06
CA LYS A 66 21.12 -9.29 18.94
C LYS A 66 22.54 -9.33 18.36
N THR A 67 22.94 -10.52 17.89
CA THR A 67 24.16 -10.63 17.09
C THR A 67 24.01 -9.85 15.78
N VAL A 68 25.13 -9.46 15.18
CA VAL A 68 25.15 -8.73 13.91
C VAL A 68 24.39 -9.49 12.81
N ILE A 69 24.52 -10.82 12.79
CA ILE A 69 23.87 -11.69 11.79
C ILE A 69 22.36 -11.71 11.99
N GLU A 70 21.89 -11.83 13.24
CA GLU A 70 20.46 -11.83 13.55
C GLU A 70 19.80 -10.49 13.19
N TYR A 71 20.45 -9.38 13.56
CA TYR A 71 19.97 -8.05 13.21
C TYR A 71 19.93 -7.80 11.69
N TYR A 72 20.98 -8.22 10.99
CA TYR A 72 21.04 -8.11 9.53
C TYR A 72 19.92 -8.91 8.85
N ASN A 73 19.68 -10.14 9.30
CA ASN A 73 18.62 -10.99 8.73
C ASN A 73 17.22 -10.40 8.98
N GLU A 74 16.98 -9.84 10.17
CA GLU A 74 15.72 -9.15 10.48
C GLU A 74 15.51 -7.91 9.61
N MET A 75 16.53 -7.05 9.49
CA MET A 75 16.47 -5.89 8.60
C MET A 75 16.20 -6.32 7.16
N LYS A 76 16.92 -7.33 6.67
CA LYS A 76 16.78 -7.85 5.31
C LYS A 76 15.36 -8.37 5.07
N GLY A 77 14.77 -9.09 6.03
CA GLY A 77 13.39 -9.56 5.94
C GLY A 77 12.38 -8.42 5.83
N LEU A 78 12.50 -7.40 6.69
CA LEU A 78 11.64 -6.21 6.65
C LEU A 78 11.72 -5.47 5.31
N TRP A 79 12.92 -5.37 4.72
CA TRP A 79 13.10 -4.78 3.39
C TRP A 79 12.46 -5.60 2.27
N GLN A 80 12.51 -6.92 2.35
CA GLN A 80 11.86 -7.80 1.37
C GLN A 80 10.33 -7.72 1.46
N GLU A 81 9.76 -7.67 2.66
CA GLU A 81 8.32 -7.43 2.87
C GLU A 81 7.90 -6.08 2.28
N LEU A 82 8.70 -5.03 2.49
CA LEU A 82 8.45 -3.69 1.95
C LEU A 82 8.46 -3.68 0.41
N ASP A 83 9.40 -4.40 -0.21
CA ASP A 83 9.53 -4.53 -1.68
C ASP A 83 8.29 -5.16 -2.30
N LEU A 84 7.72 -6.19 -1.65
CA LEU A 84 6.48 -6.83 -2.08
C LEU A 84 5.27 -5.87 -2.00
N CYS A 85 5.20 -5.00 -0.98
CA CYS A 85 4.16 -3.99 -0.87
C CYS A 85 4.26 -2.87 -1.94
N TYR A 86 5.43 -2.70 -2.59
CA TYR A 86 5.63 -1.74 -3.67
C TYR A 86 5.21 -2.28 -5.06
N ASP A 87 5.13 -3.60 -5.22
CA ASP A 87 4.90 -4.23 -6.53
C ASP A 87 3.45 -4.08 -7.06
N ASP A 88 2.50 -3.69 -6.19
CA ASP A 88 1.10 -3.45 -6.57
C ASP A 88 0.84 -2.11 -7.29
N LYS A 89 1.87 -1.28 -7.53
CA LYS A 89 1.75 -0.06 -8.36
C LYS A 89 2.83 0.03 -9.43
N TRP A 90 2.81 -0.92 -10.36
CA TRP A 90 3.58 -0.83 -11.60
C TRP A 90 2.81 -0.05 -12.71
N GLU A 91 2.57 1.25 -12.50
CA GLU A 91 2.31 2.15 -13.65
C GLU A 91 3.64 2.51 -14.31
N CYS A 92 4.06 1.59 -15.17
CA CYS A 92 5.31 1.62 -15.90
C CYS A 92 5.37 2.84 -16.85
N LYS A 93 6.34 3.74 -16.61
CA LYS A 93 7.27 4.27 -17.64
C LYS A 93 8.32 5.29 -17.14
N HIS A 94 8.28 5.76 -15.88
CA HIS A 94 9.17 6.86 -15.47
C HIS A 94 10.13 6.62 -14.30
N ASP A 95 10.12 5.43 -13.67
CA ASP A 95 10.86 5.19 -12.42
C ASP A 95 12.07 4.25 -12.54
N SER A 96 12.71 4.16 -13.71
CA SER A 96 14.04 3.53 -13.81
C SER A 96 15.12 4.23 -12.96
N LEU A 97 14.82 5.44 -12.46
CA LEU A 97 15.70 6.24 -11.63
C LEU A 97 15.63 5.89 -10.12
N ASN A 98 14.64 5.10 -9.66
CA ASN A 98 14.54 4.72 -8.25
C ASN A 98 15.29 3.43 -7.88
N ILE A 99 15.68 2.61 -8.85
CA ILE A 99 16.63 1.52 -8.60
C ILE A 99 18.00 2.11 -8.24
N SER A 100 18.40 3.23 -8.85
CA SER A 100 19.68 3.89 -8.57
C SER A 100 19.79 4.44 -7.13
N SER A 101 18.69 4.87 -6.52
CA SER A 101 18.70 5.39 -5.14
C SER A 101 18.80 4.28 -4.11
N VAL A 102 18.22 3.09 -4.37
CA VAL A 102 18.35 1.92 -3.48
C VAL A 102 19.80 1.39 -3.44
N TRP A 103 20.48 1.32 -4.59
CA TRP A 103 21.90 0.92 -4.64
C TRP A 103 22.85 1.94 -3.99
N LYS A 104 22.51 3.24 -4.01
CA LYS A 104 23.31 4.28 -3.34
C LYS A 104 23.26 4.17 -1.81
N VAL A 105 22.12 3.74 -1.24
CA VAL A 105 21.99 3.55 0.21
C VAL A 105 22.85 2.37 0.68
N THR A 106 22.93 1.29 -0.09
CA THR A 106 23.82 0.16 0.20
C THR A 106 25.31 0.51 0.03
N GLU A 107 25.69 1.34 -0.95
CA GLU A 107 27.07 1.85 -1.06
C GLU A 107 27.47 2.77 0.12
N CYS A 108 26.54 3.61 0.61
CA CYS A 108 26.79 4.43 1.79
C CYS A 108 27.07 3.61 3.06
N MET A 109 26.46 2.43 3.22
CA MET A 109 26.73 1.55 4.37
C MET A 109 28.12 0.89 4.30
N CYS A 110 28.57 0.47 3.11
CA CYS A 110 29.94 -0.07 2.94
C CYS A 110 31.03 0.99 3.15
N SER A 111 30.73 2.27 2.91
CA SER A 111 31.68 3.37 3.06
C SER A 111 31.91 3.81 4.52
N TRP A 112 31.07 3.37 5.47
CA TRP A 112 31.16 3.71 6.90
C TRP A 112 31.91 2.69 7.75
N GLN A 113 32.51 1.65 7.14
CA GLN A 113 33.30 0.62 7.81
C GLN A 113 34.78 0.59 7.36
N ALA A 114 35.28 1.65 6.72
CA ALA A 114 36.70 1.86 6.41
C ALA A 114 37.33 2.91 7.32
#